data_AF-A0A3P9JIZ8-F1
#
_entry.id   AF-A0A3P9JIZ8-F1
#
_cell.length_a   1.000
_cell.length_b   1.000
_cell.length_c   1.000
_cell.angle_alpha   90.00
_cell.angle_beta   90.00
_cell.angle_gamma   90.00
#
_symmetry.space_group_name_H-M   'P 1'
#
loop_
_entity.id
_entity.type
_entity.pdbx_description
1 polymer ?
#
loop_
_entity_poly.entity_id
_entity_poly.type
_entity_poly.pdbx_seq_one_letter_code
_entity_poly.pdbx_strand_id
1 'polypeptide(L)'
;MANQQPEEFQREVLQRLLNNIERAVSHPLDLGHLLFTCTHELAFIRSVSNQDSIPEDVYNALINLHELLTQYKQQHGPAVEVEFLNNNVRRPKIMVNEEKLREYLETDLSIPSISNLMGVSKRTINRALKRHGLTVKSTYSDISNDQLDQLIFSIKKSNPTIGFRIMKGKLRALGHRITWTRIWKSMRRVDGAGVSGRLTRSTFGCVKRRVYSVPAPLSLVHLDTNHKLIRDGFVIFGAIDGFSRKIMYLGAATNNKQQSFNSIRVFLRSVEDHGVPNRVRADQGCENVDIARWMFAVRGCDRGSFMAGKSVHNQRIERLWRDVWMSVTVIYYNMFHCLEEDGLLDPSDSRHLFAVHCVFATTAS
;
A
#
# COMPACT_ATOMS: atom_id res chain seq x y z
N MET A 1 45.94 -14.42 -2.19
CA MET A 1 44.84 -13.47 -2.44
C MET A 1 43.52 -14.00 -1.84
N ALA A 2 43.46 -14.27 -0.53
CA ALA A 2 42.31 -14.94 0.09
C ALA A 2 41.78 -14.28 1.39
N ASN A 3 42.22 -13.05 1.73
CA ASN A 3 41.83 -12.38 2.99
C ASN A 3 40.98 -11.09 2.82
N GLN A 4 40.56 -10.73 1.60
CA GLN A 4 39.86 -9.44 1.37
C GLN A 4 38.32 -9.50 1.50
N GLN A 5 37.71 -10.69 1.45
CA GLN A 5 36.24 -10.81 1.47
C GLN A 5 35.55 -10.53 2.82
N PRO A 6 36.14 -10.87 3.99
CA PRO A 6 35.50 -10.61 5.29
C PRO A 6 35.45 -9.12 5.66
N GLU A 7 36.53 -8.38 5.39
CA GLU A 7 36.62 -6.94 5.71
C GLU A 7 35.71 -6.08 4.82
N GLU A 8 35.58 -6.43 3.55
CA GLU A 8 34.69 -5.74 2.61
C GLU A 8 33.22 -5.93 3.01
N PHE A 9 32.85 -7.16 3.41
CA PHE A 9 31.53 -7.47 3.92
C PHE A 9 31.21 -6.73 5.22
N GLN A 10 32.15 -6.71 6.17
CA GLN A 10 32.01 -5.93 7.40
C GLN A 10 31.78 -4.45 7.11
N ARG A 11 32.55 -3.88 6.18
CA ARG A 11 32.42 -2.47 5.78
C ARG A 11 31.06 -2.18 5.16
N GLU A 12 30.53 -3.06 4.32
CA GLU A 12 29.19 -2.91 3.74
C GLU A 12 28.09 -2.97 4.81
N VAL A 13 28.21 -3.87 5.78
CA VAL A 13 27.26 -3.99 6.90
C VAL A 13 27.27 -2.73 7.77
N LEU A 14 28.45 -2.22 8.12
CA LEU A 14 28.60 -0.99 8.91
C LEU A 14 28.11 0.25 8.14
N GLN A 15 28.44 0.35 6.85
CA GLN A 15 27.97 1.47 6.01
C GLN A 15 26.45 1.46 5.87
N ARG A 16 25.85 0.27 5.75
CA ARG A 16 24.39 0.13 5.73
C ARG A 16 23.77 0.56 7.06
N LEU A 17 24.32 0.10 8.19
CA LEU A 17 23.87 0.47 9.52
C LEU A 17 23.88 1.99 9.69
N LEU A 18 25.01 2.62 9.37
CA LEU A 18 25.20 4.07 9.44
C LEU A 18 24.17 4.81 8.58
N ASN A 19 24.04 4.46 7.31
CA ASN A 19 23.09 5.09 6.39
C ASN A 19 21.64 4.98 6.88
N ASN A 20 21.26 3.86 7.49
CA ASN A 20 19.90 3.65 7.99
C ASN A 20 19.64 4.43 9.27
N ILE A 21 20.60 4.49 10.20
CA ILE A 21 20.50 5.31 11.41
C ILE A 21 20.48 6.80 11.04
N GLU A 22 21.37 7.29 10.17
CA GLU A 22 21.40 8.69 9.73
C GLU A 22 20.07 9.11 9.09
N ARG A 23 19.47 8.25 8.26
CA ARG A 23 18.14 8.49 7.69
C ARG A 23 17.06 8.52 8.77
N ALA A 24 17.12 7.64 9.75
CA ALA A 24 16.13 7.57 10.81
C ALA A 24 16.23 8.73 11.82
N VAL A 25 17.42 9.32 11.98
CA VAL A 25 17.67 10.50 12.81
C VAL A 25 17.48 11.81 12.03
N SER A 26 17.31 11.74 10.70
CA SER A 26 17.06 12.92 9.86
C SER A 26 15.75 13.64 10.25
N HIS A 27 15.77 14.97 10.24
CA HIS A 27 14.69 15.78 10.79
C HIS A 27 13.41 15.76 9.92
N PRO A 28 12.21 15.71 10.54
CA PRO A 28 11.96 15.61 11.98
C PRO A 28 12.24 14.20 12.54
N LEU A 29 12.82 14.14 13.75
CA LEU A 29 13.16 12.89 14.44
C LEU A 29 11.88 12.11 14.80
N ASP A 30 11.60 11.03 14.08
CA ASP A 30 10.53 10.08 14.40
C ASP A 30 11.09 8.92 15.22
N LEU A 31 10.87 8.97 16.54
CA LEU A 31 11.33 7.95 17.48
C LEU A 31 10.71 6.56 17.23
N GLY A 32 9.54 6.50 16.61
CA GLY A 32 8.89 5.25 16.20
C GLY A 32 9.59 4.62 14.99
N HIS A 33 9.92 5.44 13.99
CA HIS A 33 10.72 5.03 12.84
C HIS A 33 12.16 4.65 13.24
N LEU A 34 12.77 5.40 14.14
CA LEU A 34 14.09 5.09 14.70
C LEU A 34 14.08 3.77 15.46
N LEU A 35 13.10 3.53 16.34
CA LEU A 35 12.95 2.25 17.04
C LEU A 35 12.79 1.09 16.04
N PHE A 36 11.93 1.24 15.03
CA PHE A 36 11.75 0.24 13.98
C PHE A 36 13.06 -0.08 13.26
N THR A 37 13.84 0.96 12.94
CA THR A 37 15.12 0.85 12.25
C THR A 37 16.14 0.11 13.12
N CYS A 38 16.27 0.48 14.40
CA CYS A 38 17.13 -0.21 15.37
C CYS A 38 16.74 -1.68 15.54
N THR A 39 15.44 -2.01 15.66
CA THR A 39 14.98 -3.41 15.77
C THR A 39 15.35 -4.23 14.52
N HIS A 40 15.19 -3.64 13.33
CA HIS A 40 15.51 -4.31 12.07
C HIS A 40 17.01 -4.54 11.89
N GLU A 41 17.83 -3.55 12.23
CA GLU A 41 19.29 -3.67 12.11
C GLU A 41 19.86 -4.65 13.15
N LEU A 42 19.34 -4.69 14.38
CA LEU A 42 19.70 -5.72 15.36
C LEU A 42 19.36 -7.13 14.86
N ALA A 43 18.18 -7.32 14.26
CA ALA A 43 17.79 -8.62 13.70
C ALA A 43 18.67 -9.02 12.51
N PHE A 44 19.04 -8.07 11.66
CA PHE A 44 19.93 -8.29 10.54
C PHE A 44 21.35 -8.67 11.01
N ILE A 45 21.92 -7.89 11.93
CA ILE A 45 23.23 -8.15 12.52
C ILE A 45 23.26 -9.55 13.15
N ARG A 46 22.25 -9.91 13.95
CA ARG A 46 22.13 -11.25 14.56
C ARG A 46 22.00 -12.38 13.54
N SER A 47 21.39 -12.12 12.39
CA SER A 47 21.27 -13.13 11.32
C SER A 47 22.57 -13.33 10.54
N VAL A 48 23.48 -12.37 10.64
CA VAL A 48 24.76 -12.35 9.93
C VAL A 48 25.93 -12.69 10.87
N SER A 49 25.75 -12.55 12.19
CA SER A 49 26.78 -12.71 13.23
C SER A 49 27.19 -14.16 13.55
N ASN A 50 27.14 -15.08 12.58
CA ASN A 50 27.71 -16.42 12.77
C ASN A 50 29.23 -16.47 12.49
N GLN A 51 29.84 -15.36 12.05
CA GLN A 51 31.27 -15.22 11.79
C GLN A 51 31.70 -13.81 12.22
N ASP A 52 32.74 -13.73 13.05
CA ASP A 52 33.21 -12.55 13.79
C ASP A 52 33.51 -11.32 12.91
N SER A 53 32.58 -10.37 12.76
CA SER A 53 32.88 -9.15 11.98
C SER A 53 32.13 -7.87 12.38
N ILE A 54 31.56 -7.74 13.58
CA ILE A 54 31.02 -6.44 14.03
C ILE A 54 31.64 -6.08 15.38
N PRO A 55 32.22 -4.87 15.53
CA PRO A 55 32.75 -4.43 16.81
C PRO A 55 31.67 -4.47 17.89
N GLU A 56 32.00 -5.12 19.01
CA GLU A 56 31.09 -5.32 20.14
C GLU A 56 30.53 -4.00 20.67
N ASP A 57 31.32 -2.93 20.62
CA ASP A 57 30.91 -1.58 21.01
C ASP A 57 29.74 -1.04 20.16
N VAL A 58 29.76 -1.28 18.85
CA VAL A 58 28.70 -0.85 17.92
C VAL A 58 27.42 -1.64 18.18
N TYR A 59 27.57 -2.94 18.42
CA TYR A 59 26.44 -3.80 18.74
C TYR A 59 25.79 -3.41 20.09
N ASN A 60 26.60 -3.18 21.12
CA ASN A 60 26.14 -2.73 22.43
C ASN A 60 25.50 -1.34 22.38
N ALA A 61 26.07 -0.41 21.62
CA ALA A 61 25.47 0.92 21.40
C ALA A 61 24.08 0.81 20.74
N LEU A 62 23.92 -0.09 19.75
CA LEU A 62 22.65 -0.32 19.08
C LEU A 62 21.61 -0.97 20.01
N ILE A 63 22.02 -1.91 20.86
CA ILE A 63 21.15 -2.50 21.90
C ILE A 63 20.70 -1.41 22.87
N ASN A 64 21.63 -0.60 23.39
CA ASN A 64 21.32 0.45 24.33
C ASN A 64 20.34 1.47 23.73
N LEU A 65 20.59 1.93 22.49
CA LEU A 65 19.67 2.81 21.77
C LEU A 65 18.28 2.18 21.61
N HIS A 66 18.21 0.90 21.24
CA HIS A 66 16.94 0.17 21.13
C HIS A 66 16.20 0.10 22.47
N GLU A 67 16.91 -0.16 23.57
CA GLU A 67 16.33 -0.22 24.92
C GLU A 67 15.79 1.15 25.36
N LEU A 68 16.57 2.22 25.18
CA LEU A 68 16.15 3.60 25.46
C LEU A 68 14.91 3.99 24.67
N LEU A 69 14.87 3.69 23.37
CA LEU A 69 13.71 3.98 22.53
C LEU A 69 12.49 3.15 22.91
N THR A 70 12.70 1.90 23.36
CA THR A 70 11.63 1.04 23.85
C THR A 70 11.06 1.58 25.16
N GLN A 71 11.92 2.00 26.09
CA GLN A 71 11.51 2.64 27.35
C GLN A 71 10.78 3.96 27.10
N TYR A 72 11.31 4.81 26.22
CA TYR A 72 10.68 6.06 25.84
C TYR A 72 9.30 5.82 25.22
N LYS A 73 9.15 4.85 24.31
CA LYS A 73 7.85 4.48 23.72
C LYS A 73 6.88 3.88 24.75
N GLN A 74 7.37 3.22 25.80
CA GLN A 74 6.52 2.76 26.89
C GLN A 74 6.04 3.92 27.79
N GLN A 75 6.89 4.93 28.00
CA GLN A 75 6.57 6.11 28.81
C GLN A 75 5.75 7.17 28.06
N HIS A 76 6.00 7.36 26.76
CA HIS A 76 5.46 8.42 25.90
C HIS A 76 4.74 7.87 24.66
N GLY A 77 4.42 6.58 24.65
CA GLY A 77 3.54 6.00 23.64
C GLY A 77 2.20 6.74 23.63
N PRO A 78 1.41 6.66 22.54
CA PRO A 78 0.12 7.33 22.48
C PRO A 78 -0.67 6.99 23.73
N ALA A 79 -0.96 8.01 24.55
CA ALA A 79 -1.78 7.88 25.73
C ALA A 79 -3.20 7.55 25.23
N VAL A 80 -3.52 6.27 25.18
CA VAL A 80 -4.89 5.85 24.97
C VAL A 80 -5.55 6.00 26.33
N GLU A 81 -6.49 6.93 26.45
CA GLU A 81 -7.35 6.98 27.63
C GLU A 81 -8.11 5.67 27.73
N VAL A 82 -7.89 4.97 28.83
CA VAL A 82 -8.56 3.72 29.16
C VAL A 82 -9.44 4.01 30.36
N GLU A 83 -10.75 3.91 30.17
CA GLU A 83 -11.69 4.04 31.28
C GLU A 83 -11.56 2.84 32.23
N PHE A 84 -11.43 3.14 33.52
CA PHE A 84 -11.41 2.13 34.57
C PHE A 84 -12.73 2.13 35.32
N LEU A 85 -13.33 0.95 35.49
CA LEU A 85 -14.44 0.76 36.41
C LEU A 85 -13.87 0.42 37.79
N ASN A 86 -14.04 1.35 38.74
CA ASN A 86 -13.68 1.13 40.15
C ASN A 86 -14.73 0.24 40.80
N ASN A 87 -14.36 -1.02 41.02
CA ASN A 87 -15.06 -1.86 41.98
C ASN A 87 -14.23 -1.85 43.25
N ASN A 88 -14.73 -1.23 44.32
CA ASN A 88 -14.06 -0.95 45.60
C ASN A 88 -13.49 -2.18 46.36
N VAL A 89 -13.40 -3.36 45.73
CA VAL A 89 -12.97 -4.63 46.33
C VAL A 89 -12.00 -5.42 45.42
N ARG A 90 -11.71 -4.98 44.17
CA ARG A 90 -10.80 -5.70 43.24
C ARG A 90 -9.98 -4.76 42.36
N ARG A 91 -8.91 -5.30 41.74
CA ARG A 91 -8.11 -4.61 40.73
C ARG A 91 -9.01 -3.94 39.67
N PRO A 92 -8.85 -2.64 39.38
CA PRO A 92 -9.73 -1.88 38.48
C PRO A 92 -9.89 -2.55 37.12
N LYS A 93 -11.12 -2.59 36.62
CA LYS A 93 -11.44 -3.27 35.36
C LYS A 93 -11.29 -2.27 34.21
N ILE A 94 -10.40 -2.58 33.28
CA ILE A 94 -10.28 -1.85 32.01
C ILE A 94 -11.57 -2.04 31.19
N MET A 95 -12.22 -0.93 30.87
CA MET A 95 -13.35 -0.86 29.94
C MET A 95 -12.81 -0.59 28.54
N VAL A 96 -13.11 -1.52 27.63
CA VAL A 96 -12.83 -1.36 26.20
C VAL A 96 -14.14 -0.92 25.60
N ASN A 97 -14.16 0.27 24.97
CA ASN A 97 -15.34 0.77 24.28
C ASN A 97 -15.80 -0.25 23.21
N GLU A 98 -17.07 -0.64 23.29
CA GLU A 98 -17.64 -1.68 22.42
C GLU A 98 -17.74 -1.22 20.96
N GLU A 99 -18.19 0.00 20.72
CA GLU A 99 -18.35 0.57 19.37
C GLU A 99 -17.01 0.61 18.65
N LYS A 100 -15.98 1.16 19.31
CA LYS A 100 -14.63 1.22 18.76
C LYS A 100 -14.04 -0.18 18.51
N LEU A 101 -14.37 -1.15 19.37
CA LEU A 101 -13.98 -2.54 19.16
C LEU A 101 -14.69 -3.16 17.95
N ARG A 102 -15.99 -2.87 17.74
CA ARG A 102 -16.76 -3.31 16.57
C ARG A 102 -16.20 -2.71 15.28
N GLU A 103 -15.92 -1.41 15.25
CA GLU A 103 -15.29 -0.74 14.11
C GLU A 103 -13.94 -1.40 13.75
N TYR A 104 -13.08 -1.63 14.74
CA TYR A 104 -11.81 -2.31 14.50
C TYR A 104 -11.97 -3.76 14.05
N LEU A 105 -12.98 -4.48 14.53
CA LEU A 105 -13.29 -5.82 14.05
C LEU A 105 -13.73 -5.83 12.60
N GLU A 106 -14.44 -4.81 12.11
CA GLU A 106 -14.84 -4.66 10.70
C GLU A 106 -13.66 -4.40 9.76
N THR A 107 -12.55 -3.86 10.29
CA THR A 107 -11.29 -3.77 9.56
C THR A 107 -10.62 -5.14 9.39
N ASP A 108 -9.66 -5.26 8.46
CA ASP A 108 -8.85 -6.48 8.28
C ASP A 108 -7.69 -6.58 9.31
N LEU A 109 -7.75 -5.82 10.41
CA LEU A 109 -6.69 -5.80 11.43
C LEU A 109 -6.68 -7.08 12.27
N SER A 110 -5.48 -7.48 12.67
CA SER A 110 -5.29 -8.62 13.57
C SER A 110 -5.59 -8.22 15.02
N ILE A 111 -6.00 -9.16 15.88
CA ILE A 111 -6.15 -8.91 17.33
C ILE A 111 -4.90 -8.27 17.95
N PRO A 112 -3.65 -8.69 17.61
CA PRO A 112 -2.44 -7.97 18.01
C PRO A 112 -2.42 -6.49 17.58
N SER A 113 -2.84 -6.18 16.36
CA SER A 113 -2.88 -4.80 15.85
C SER A 113 -3.94 -3.98 16.59
N ILE A 114 -5.13 -4.53 16.80
CA ILE A 114 -6.22 -3.89 17.54
C ILE A 114 -5.79 -3.63 18.99
N SER A 115 -5.14 -4.61 19.62
CA SER A 115 -4.55 -4.50 20.96
C SER A 115 -3.57 -3.33 21.06
N ASN A 116 -2.68 -3.17 20.07
CA ASN A 116 -1.74 -2.05 20.04
C ASN A 116 -2.44 -0.70 19.83
N LEU A 117 -3.44 -0.62 18.94
CA LEU A 117 -4.20 0.60 18.66
C LEU A 117 -5.04 1.06 19.87
N MET A 118 -5.56 0.11 20.63
CA MET A 118 -6.36 0.37 21.83
C MET A 118 -5.51 0.50 23.10
N GLY A 119 -4.18 0.38 23.02
CA GLY A 119 -3.29 0.51 24.18
C GLY A 119 -3.52 -0.54 25.28
N VAL A 120 -4.14 -1.69 24.96
CA VAL A 120 -4.48 -2.73 25.94
C VAL A 120 -3.93 -4.09 25.54
N SER A 121 -3.72 -4.98 26.50
CA SER A 121 -3.23 -6.33 26.20
C SER A 121 -4.19 -7.14 25.32
N LYS A 122 -3.66 -8.07 24.52
CA LYS A 122 -4.45 -9.05 23.74
C LYS A 122 -5.46 -9.79 24.62
N ARG A 123 -5.08 -10.08 25.88
CA ARG A 123 -5.94 -10.74 26.86
C ARG A 123 -7.14 -9.86 27.25
N THR A 124 -6.93 -8.56 27.37
CA THR A 124 -8.00 -7.58 27.62
C THR A 124 -8.97 -7.51 26.45
N ILE A 125 -8.47 -7.44 25.21
CA ILE A 125 -9.31 -7.49 23.99
C ILE A 125 -10.14 -8.78 23.95
N ASN A 126 -9.53 -9.96 24.13
CA ASN A 126 -10.26 -11.23 24.11
C ASN A 126 -11.34 -11.32 25.21
N ARG A 127 -11.08 -10.74 26.39
CA ARG A 127 -12.07 -10.64 27.46
C ARG A 127 -13.20 -9.67 27.11
N ALA A 128 -12.90 -8.55 26.45
CA ALA A 128 -13.90 -7.60 25.97
C ALA A 128 -14.79 -8.24 24.90
N LEU A 129 -14.19 -8.92 23.90
CA LEU A 129 -14.93 -9.67 22.88
C LEU A 129 -15.94 -10.64 23.51
N LYS A 130 -15.49 -11.47 24.47
CA LYS A 130 -16.38 -12.41 25.17
C LYS A 130 -17.49 -11.70 25.96
N ARG A 131 -17.20 -10.56 26.57
CA ARG A 131 -18.17 -9.79 27.37
C ARG A 131 -19.27 -9.19 26.52
N HIS A 132 -18.91 -8.65 25.35
CA HIS A 132 -19.84 -8.03 24.41
C HIS A 132 -20.45 -9.03 23.42
N GLY A 133 -20.19 -10.34 23.58
CA GLY A 133 -20.68 -11.37 22.66
C GLY A 133 -20.11 -11.28 21.24
N LEU A 134 -19.01 -10.55 21.05
CA LEU A 134 -18.39 -10.32 19.75
C LEU A 134 -17.43 -11.46 19.39
N THR A 135 -17.44 -11.88 18.13
CA THR A 135 -16.46 -12.85 17.63
C THR A 135 -15.88 -12.40 16.30
N VAL A 136 -14.59 -12.68 16.08
CA VAL A 136 -14.01 -12.45 14.74
C VAL A 136 -14.71 -13.32 13.70
N LYS A 137 -15.19 -14.51 14.10
CA LYS A 137 -15.89 -15.44 13.20
C LYS A 137 -17.18 -14.83 12.63
N SER A 138 -17.96 -14.12 13.42
CA SER A 138 -19.20 -13.47 12.98
C SER A 138 -18.98 -12.33 11.99
N THR A 139 -17.73 -11.86 11.83
CA THR A 139 -17.40 -10.84 10.80
C THR A 139 -17.19 -11.44 9.41
N TYR A 140 -16.98 -12.76 9.30
CA TYR A 140 -16.82 -13.44 8.02
C TYR A 140 -18.19 -13.78 7.43
N SER A 141 -18.28 -13.75 6.11
CA SER A 141 -19.51 -14.11 5.41
C SER A 141 -19.81 -15.60 5.51
N ASP A 142 -21.07 -15.92 5.77
CA ASP A 142 -21.60 -17.28 5.77
C ASP A 142 -21.92 -17.75 4.34
N ILE A 143 -20.88 -17.82 3.51
CA ILE A 143 -20.95 -18.35 2.14
C ILE A 143 -20.45 -19.80 2.15
N SER A 144 -21.13 -20.71 1.45
CA SER A 144 -20.67 -22.09 1.30
C SER A 144 -19.41 -22.19 0.43
N ASN A 145 -18.72 -23.33 0.42
CA ASN A 145 -17.56 -23.50 -0.45
C ASN A 145 -17.96 -23.57 -1.93
N ASP A 146 -19.11 -24.17 -2.26
CA ASP A 146 -19.58 -24.27 -3.64
C ASP A 146 -20.01 -22.90 -4.19
N GLN A 147 -20.72 -22.10 -3.39
CA GLN A 147 -21.06 -20.73 -3.74
C GLN A 147 -19.80 -19.87 -3.93
N LEU A 148 -18.81 -20.04 -3.05
CA LEU A 148 -17.53 -19.35 -3.17
C LEU A 148 -16.79 -19.77 -4.46
N ASP A 149 -16.82 -21.04 -4.83
CA ASP A 149 -16.19 -21.55 -6.05
C ASP A 149 -16.88 -20.99 -7.31
N GLN A 150 -18.21 -20.95 -7.33
CA GLN A 150 -18.98 -20.32 -8.42
C GLN A 150 -18.67 -18.82 -8.55
N LEU A 151 -18.58 -18.11 -7.43
CA LEU A 151 -18.26 -16.68 -7.41
C LEU A 151 -16.82 -16.41 -7.89
N ILE A 152 -15.87 -17.23 -7.45
CA ILE A 152 -14.48 -17.13 -7.90
C ILE A 152 -14.38 -17.48 -9.39
N PHE A 153 -15.13 -18.48 -9.87
CA PHE A 153 -15.18 -18.85 -11.28
C PHE A 153 -15.72 -17.73 -12.16
N SER A 154 -16.82 -17.06 -11.77
CA SER A 154 -17.39 -15.95 -12.54
C SER A 154 -16.43 -14.75 -12.62
N ILE A 155 -15.75 -14.43 -11.51
CA ILE A 155 -14.71 -13.39 -11.47
C ILE A 155 -13.52 -13.78 -12.35
N LYS A 156 -13.13 -15.07 -12.37
CA LYS A 156 -12.06 -15.58 -13.20
C LYS A 156 -12.40 -15.59 -14.69
N LYS A 157 -13.65 -15.87 -15.04
CA LYS A 157 -14.13 -15.82 -16.43
C LYS A 157 -13.98 -14.41 -17.01
N SER A 158 -14.28 -13.37 -16.23
CA SER A 158 -14.09 -11.97 -16.65
C SER A 158 -12.65 -11.49 -16.54
N ASN A 159 -11.84 -12.02 -15.60
CA ASN A 159 -10.43 -11.69 -15.47
C ASN A 159 -9.56 -12.94 -15.17
N PRO A 160 -9.10 -13.65 -16.22
CA PRO A 160 -8.37 -14.91 -16.07
C PRO A 160 -7.07 -14.77 -15.26
N THR A 161 -6.42 -13.61 -15.35
CA THR A 161 -5.08 -13.38 -14.78
C THR A 161 -5.09 -12.99 -13.30
N ILE A 162 -6.28 -12.81 -12.70
CA ILE A 162 -6.43 -12.34 -11.32
C ILE A 162 -5.72 -13.25 -10.31
N GLY A 163 -4.92 -12.62 -9.44
CA GLY A 163 -4.23 -13.27 -8.32
C GLY A 163 -5.00 -13.18 -7.01
N PHE A 164 -4.56 -13.91 -5.99
CA PHE A 164 -5.27 -14.04 -4.71
C PHE A 164 -5.56 -12.72 -4.00
N ARG A 165 -4.64 -11.73 -4.08
CA ARG A 165 -4.80 -10.43 -3.43
C ARG A 165 -5.92 -9.60 -4.03
N ILE A 166 -5.96 -9.50 -5.36
CA ILE A 166 -7.01 -8.78 -6.08
C ILE A 166 -8.33 -9.55 -5.93
N MET A 167 -8.29 -10.90 -5.94
CA MET A 167 -9.48 -11.73 -5.68
C MET A 167 -10.11 -11.43 -4.32
N LYS A 168 -9.31 -11.38 -3.24
CA LYS A 168 -9.81 -11.00 -1.90
C LYS A 168 -10.42 -9.60 -1.92
N GLY A 169 -9.80 -8.65 -2.60
CA GLY A 169 -10.33 -7.30 -2.78
C GLY A 169 -11.68 -7.27 -3.49
N LYS A 170 -11.82 -8.00 -4.61
CA LYS A 170 -13.09 -8.11 -5.35
C LYS A 170 -14.19 -8.76 -4.52
N LEU A 171 -13.88 -9.86 -3.83
CA LEU A 171 -14.85 -10.51 -2.93
C LEU A 171 -15.33 -9.54 -1.85
N ARG A 172 -14.41 -8.75 -1.27
CA ARG A 172 -14.76 -7.72 -0.29
C ARG A 172 -15.62 -6.60 -0.87
N ALA A 173 -15.34 -6.16 -2.09
CA ALA A 173 -16.17 -5.17 -2.80
C ALA A 173 -17.58 -5.69 -3.08
N LEU A 174 -17.75 -7.01 -3.25
CA LEU A 174 -19.04 -7.69 -3.34
C LEU A 174 -19.70 -7.94 -1.96
N GLY A 175 -19.14 -7.39 -0.88
CA GLY A 175 -19.67 -7.57 0.48
C GLY A 175 -19.23 -8.87 1.16
N HIS A 176 -18.37 -9.69 0.52
CA HIS A 176 -17.91 -10.95 1.09
C HIS A 176 -16.57 -10.84 1.81
N ARG A 177 -16.59 -10.96 3.13
CA ARG A 177 -15.38 -11.06 3.95
C ARG A 177 -15.03 -12.52 4.17
N ILE A 178 -13.96 -12.98 3.50
CA ILE A 178 -13.56 -14.38 3.51
C ILE A 178 -12.09 -14.52 3.93
N THR A 179 -11.77 -15.61 4.63
CA THR A 179 -10.41 -15.93 5.07
C THR A 179 -9.51 -16.30 3.90
N TRP A 180 -8.20 -16.01 4.03
CA TRP A 180 -7.19 -16.38 3.03
C TRP A 180 -7.18 -17.87 2.71
N THR A 181 -7.32 -18.72 3.72
CA THR A 181 -7.31 -20.17 3.57
C THR A 181 -8.46 -20.65 2.69
N ARG A 182 -9.67 -20.10 2.86
CA ARG A 182 -10.82 -20.43 2.01
C ARG A 182 -10.65 -19.95 0.58
N ILE A 183 -10.18 -18.71 0.39
CA ILE A 183 -9.89 -18.15 -0.94
C ILE A 183 -8.84 -19.00 -1.67
N TRP A 184 -7.75 -19.40 -0.99
CA TRP A 184 -6.72 -20.24 -1.59
C TRP A 184 -7.24 -21.63 -1.99
N LYS A 185 -8.01 -22.28 -1.10
CA LYS A 185 -8.59 -23.59 -1.40
C LYS A 185 -9.54 -23.51 -2.59
N SER A 186 -10.41 -22.51 -2.62
CA SER A 186 -11.34 -22.27 -3.74
C SER A 186 -10.61 -22.01 -5.06
N MET A 187 -9.68 -21.05 -5.07
CA MET A 187 -8.88 -20.75 -6.26
C MET A 187 -8.08 -21.94 -6.79
N ARG A 188 -7.61 -22.85 -5.93
CA ARG A 188 -6.93 -24.09 -6.37
C ARG A 188 -7.90 -25.08 -7.02
N ARG A 189 -9.15 -25.16 -6.55
CA ARG A 189 -10.19 -26.01 -7.16
C ARG A 189 -10.66 -25.44 -8.50
N VAL A 190 -10.81 -24.11 -8.58
CA VAL A 190 -11.32 -23.40 -9.76
C VAL A 190 -10.26 -23.21 -10.86
N ASP A 191 -9.01 -22.91 -10.48
CA ASP A 191 -7.92 -22.54 -11.41
C ASP A 191 -6.58 -23.16 -10.96
N GLY A 192 -6.54 -24.48 -10.77
CA GLY A 192 -5.31 -25.19 -10.38
C GLY A 192 -4.15 -24.95 -11.36
N ALA A 193 -4.44 -25.00 -12.67
CA ALA A 193 -3.44 -24.79 -13.73
C ALA A 193 -2.89 -23.34 -13.75
N GLY A 194 -3.74 -22.32 -13.65
CA GLY A 194 -3.30 -20.93 -13.60
C GLY A 194 -2.60 -20.56 -12.30
N VAL A 195 -2.93 -21.20 -11.17
CA VAL A 195 -2.17 -21.06 -9.92
C VAL A 195 -0.75 -21.62 -10.10
N SER A 196 -0.61 -22.82 -10.65
CA SER A 196 0.70 -23.44 -10.91
C SER A 196 1.53 -22.65 -11.94
N GLY A 197 0.92 -22.18 -13.03
CA GLY A 197 1.58 -21.35 -14.04
C GLY A 197 2.06 -19.98 -13.51
N ARG A 198 1.39 -19.42 -12.50
CA ARG A 198 1.86 -18.21 -11.80
C ARG A 198 3.02 -18.51 -10.86
N LEU A 199 2.97 -19.63 -10.15
CA LEU A 199 4.09 -20.07 -9.32
C LEU A 199 5.35 -20.24 -10.18
N THR A 200 5.28 -20.98 -11.28
CA THR A 200 6.44 -21.18 -12.18
C THR A 200 6.95 -19.86 -12.75
N ARG A 201 6.06 -18.97 -13.24
CA ARG A 201 6.48 -17.64 -13.74
C ARG A 201 7.08 -16.74 -12.65
N SER A 202 6.60 -16.85 -11.41
CA SER A 202 7.14 -16.10 -10.26
C SER A 202 8.45 -16.66 -9.69
N THR A 203 8.67 -17.96 -9.84
CA THR A 203 9.84 -18.69 -9.32
C THR A 203 10.99 -18.69 -10.35
N PHE A 204 10.70 -18.75 -11.65
CA PHE A 204 11.70 -18.88 -12.71
C PHE A 204 12.00 -17.58 -13.49
N GLY A 205 11.23 -16.51 -13.27
CA GLY A 205 11.42 -15.19 -13.92
C GLY A 205 11.80 -14.08 -12.94
N CYS A 206 12.63 -14.37 -11.94
CA CYS A 206 12.91 -13.46 -10.84
C CYS A 206 13.87 -12.34 -11.26
N VAL A 207 13.33 -11.24 -11.79
CA VAL A 207 14.02 -9.95 -11.73
C VAL A 207 14.23 -9.64 -10.25
N LYS A 208 15.50 -9.55 -9.80
CA LYS A 208 15.85 -9.09 -8.45
C LYS A 208 15.10 -7.79 -8.17
N ARG A 209 14.08 -7.85 -7.31
CA ARG A 209 13.33 -6.64 -6.92
C ARG A 209 14.30 -5.73 -6.18
N ARG A 210 14.57 -4.55 -6.72
CA ARG A 210 15.26 -3.50 -5.98
C ARG A 210 14.48 -3.23 -4.69
N VAL A 211 15.18 -3.13 -3.57
CA VAL A 211 14.57 -2.82 -2.27
C VAL A 211 14.10 -1.38 -2.33
N TYR A 212 12.81 -1.18 -2.58
CA TYR A 212 12.17 0.12 -2.45
C TYR A 212 11.76 0.29 -0.98
N SER A 213 12.28 1.34 -0.33
CA SER A 213 11.91 1.73 1.02
C SER A 213 11.72 3.24 1.10
N VAL A 214 10.70 3.65 1.84
CA VAL A 214 10.33 5.04 2.16
C VAL A 214 9.97 5.02 3.65
N PRO A 215 10.22 6.09 4.43
CA PRO A 215 10.15 6.02 5.89
C PRO A 215 8.74 5.76 6.45
N ALA A 216 7.70 6.40 5.89
CA ALA A 216 6.34 6.31 6.41
C ALA A 216 5.27 6.59 5.31
N PRO A 217 3.97 6.31 5.56
CA PRO A 217 2.89 6.78 4.70
C PRO A 217 2.99 8.29 4.45
N LEU A 218 2.56 8.75 3.27
CA LEU A 218 2.61 10.14 2.81
C LEU A 218 4.02 10.75 2.71
N SER A 219 5.08 10.01 3.04
CA SER A 219 6.45 10.52 2.93
C SER A 219 6.86 10.75 1.47
N LEU A 220 6.40 9.88 0.57
CA LEU A 220 6.60 10.01 -0.86
C LEU A 220 5.41 9.43 -1.62
N VAL A 221 4.70 10.29 -2.35
CA VAL A 221 3.63 9.88 -3.28
C VAL A 221 4.17 9.92 -4.71
N HIS A 222 3.92 8.86 -5.47
CA HIS A 222 4.26 8.76 -6.89
C HIS A 222 3.06 9.09 -7.74
N LEU A 223 3.20 10.05 -8.64
CA LEU A 223 2.20 10.47 -9.62
C LEU A 223 2.67 10.09 -11.02
N ASP A 224 1.71 9.79 -11.88
CA ASP A 224 1.95 9.52 -13.28
C ASP A 224 0.64 9.61 -14.07
N THR A 225 0.77 9.66 -15.38
CA THR A 225 -0.34 9.74 -16.32
C THR A 225 -0.27 8.57 -17.30
N ASN A 226 -1.36 7.81 -17.41
CA ASN A 226 -1.46 6.65 -18.28
C ASN A 226 -2.19 6.99 -19.58
N HIS A 227 -1.51 6.79 -20.70
CA HIS A 227 -2.00 7.09 -22.05
C HIS A 227 -2.43 5.86 -22.84
N LYS A 228 -2.71 4.72 -22.19
CA LYS A 228 -3.07 3.48 -22.91
C LYS A 228 -4.35 3.58 -23.74
N LEU A 229 -5.25 4.51 -23.40
CA LEU A 229 -6.53 4.74 -24.08
C LEU A 229 -6.56 6.11 -24.78
N ILE A 230 -5.40 6.68 -25.09
CA ILE A 230 -5.32 8.04 -25.64
C ILE A 230 -5.88 8.13 -27.07
N ARG A 231 -5.88 7.02 -27.83
CA ARG A 231 -6.52 6.95 -29.17
C ARG A 231 -8.02 7.23 -29.08
N ASP A 232 -8.65 6.73 -28.03
CA ASP A 232 -10.07 6.92 -27.74
C ASP A 232 -10.33 8.23 -26.95
N GLY A 233 -9.30 9.07 -26.80
CA GLY A 233 -9.36 10.35 -26.10
C GLY A 233 -9.32 10.25 -24.57
N PHE A 234 -9.07 9.08 -23.98
CA PHE A 234 -8.99 8.92 -22.53
C PHE A 234 -7.57 8.96 -21.99
N VAL A 235 -7.39 9.74 -20.92
CA VAL A 235 -6.17 9.81 -20.13
C VAL A 235 -6.51 9.53 -18.67
N ILE A 236 -5.72 8.67 -18.03
CA ILE A 236 -5.91 8.30 -16.63
C ILE A 236 -4.77 8.85 -15.79
N PHE A 237 -5.08 9.73 -14.86
CA PHE A 237 -4.14 10.24 -13.86
C PHE A 237 -4.16 9.32 -12.65
N GLY A 238 -2.98 8.99 -12.13
CA GLY A 238 -2.85 8.12 -10.98
C GLY A 238 -1.91 8.68 -9.94
N ALA A 239 -2.17 8.30 -8.68
CA ALA A 239 -1.23 8.49 -7.60
C ALA A 239 -1.23 7.33 -6.63
N ILE A 240 -0.05 7.01 -6.09
CA ILE A 240 0.12 5.93 -5.13
C ILE A 240 1.13 6.32 -4.06
N ASP A 241 0.78 6.03 -2.81
CA ASP A 241 1.69 6.20 -1.69
C ASP A 241 2.82 5.16 -1.74
N GLY A 242 4.06 5.64 -1.65
CA GLY A 242 5.25 4.83 -1.81
C GLY A 242 5.42 3.76 -0.73
N PHE A 243 4.98 4.07 0.49
CA PHE A 243 5.10 3.19 1.66
C PHE A 243 3.98 2.14 1.69
N SER A 244 2.73 2.60 1.85
CA SER A 244 1.56 1.76 2.07
C SER A 244 1.06 1.09 0.79
N ARG A 245 1.41 1.63 -0.39
CA ARG A 245 0.83 1.28 -1.70
C ARG A 245 -0.66 1.58 -1.80
N LYS A 246 -1.19 2.43 -0.92
CA LYS A 246 -2.54 2.97 -1.04
C LYS A 246 -2.61 3.81 -2.32
N ILE A 247 -3.57 3.49 -3.18
CA ILE A 247 -3.91 4.33 -4.33
C ILE A 247 -4.53 5.59 -3.76
N MET A 248 -3.90 6.73 -4.03
CA MET A 248 -4.31 8.03 -3.54
C MET A 248 -5.43 8.58 -4.43
N TYR A 249 -5.28 8.40 -5.75
CA TYR A 249 -6.36 8.64 -6.70
C TYR A 249 -6.14 7.86 -8.00
N LEU A 250 -7.24 7.62 -8.71
CA LEU A 250 -7.29 7.26 -10.13
C LEU A 250 -8.41 8.06 -10.77
N GLY A 251 -8.08 8.99 -11.67
CA GLY A 251 -9.06 9.85 -12.33
C GLY A 251 -8.90 9.75 -13.85
N ALA A 252 -10.00 9.60 -14.58
CA ALA A 252 -10.01 9.62 -16.04
C ALA A 252 -10.47 10.99 -16.55
N ALA A 253 -9.90 11.45 -17.67
CA ALA A 253 -10.34 12.63 -18.38
C ALA A 253 -10.30 12.40 -19.90
N THR A 254 -11.13 13.14 -20.63
CA THR A 254 -11.37 12.98 -22.07
C THR A 254 -10.60 13.97 -22.96
N ASN A 255 -9.78 14.85 -22.38
CA ASN A 255 -9.13 15.91 -23.16
C ASN A 255 -7.68 16.19 -22.74
N ASN A 256 -6.78 16.04 -23.71
CA ASN A 256 -5.36 16.30 -23.58
C ASN A 256 -5.03 17.80 -23.38
N LYS A 257 -5.93 18.71 -23.78
CA LYS A 257 -5.69 20.17 -23.68
C LYS A 257 -5.78 20.72 -22.26
N GLN A 258 -6.38 19.98 -21.32
CA GLN A 258 -6.56 20.39 -19.93
C GLN A 258 -5.89 19.42 -18.94
N GLN A 259 -4.85 18.70 -19.36
CA GLN A 259 -4.20 17.70 -18.50
C GLN A 259 -3.67 18.31 -17.20
N SER A 260 -3.04 19.49 -17.24
CA SER A 260 -2.55 20.16 -16.02
C SER A 260 -3.70 20.48 -15.05
N PHE A 261 -4.80 21.05 -15.55
CA PHE A 261 -5.99 21.37 -14.75
C PHE A 261 -6.65 20.12 -14.15
N ASN A 262 -6.79 19.05 -14.94
CA ASN A 262 -7.36 17.80 -14.45
C ASN A 262 -6.44 17.13 -13.42
N SER A 263 -5.13 17.13 -13.66
CA SER A 263 -4.12 16.56 -12.76
C SER A 263 -4.14 17.25 -11.40
N ILE A 264 -4.07 18.59 -11.36
CA ILE A 264 -4.13 19.34 -10.10
C ILE A 264 -5.48 19.15 -9.39
N ARG A 265 -6.61 19.13 -10.11
CA ARG A 265 -7.93 18.94 -9.51
C ARG A 265 -8.04 17.60 -8.78
N VAL A 266 -7.63 16.51 -9.43
CA VAL A 266 -7.70 15.17 -8.83
C VAL A 266 -6.68 15.04 -7.68
N PHE A 267 -5.51 15.67 -7.81
CA PHE A 267 -4.52 15.73 -6.74
C PHE A 267 -5.05 16.45 -5.49
N LEU A 268 -5.66 17.63 -5.64
CA LEU A 268 -6.19 18.40 -4.51
C LEU A 268 -7.31 17.65 -3.78
N ARG A 269 -8.21 16.99 -4.51
CA ARG A 269 -9.23 16.13 -3.91
C ARG A 269 -8.60 15.00 -3.08
N SER A 270 -7.54 14.37 -3.58
CA SER A 270 -6.82 13.36 -2.82
C SER A 270 -6.12 13.94 -1.59
N VAL A 271 -5.70 15.20 -1.62
CA VAL A 271 -5.11 15.87 -0.45
C VAL A 271 -6.18 16.11 0.62
N GLU A 272 -7.40 16.47 0.24
CA GLU A 272 -8.54 16.59 1.16
C GLU A 272 -8.87 15.23 1.80
N ASP A 273 -8.93 14.17 1.00
CA ASP A 273 -9.31 12.84 1.47
C ASP A 273 -8.25 12.15 2.33
N HIS A 274 -6.96 12.42 2.07
CA HIS A 274 -5.86 11.62 2.62
C HIS A 274 -4.75 12.43 3.30
N GLY A 275 -4.83 13.75 3.26
CA GLY A 275 -3.83 14.66 3.80
C GLY A 275 -2.70 14.97 2.80
N VAL A 276 -1.93 16.00 3.17
CA VAL A 276 -0.86 16.54 2.31
C VAL A 276 0.37 15.62 2.36
N PRO A 277 0.90 15.13 1.22
CA PRO A 277 2.15 14.39 1.20
C PRO A 277 3.35 15.26 1.61
N ASN A 278 4.39 14.66 2.18
CA ASN A 278 5.65 15.37 2.48
C ASN A 278 6.44 15.66 1.20
N ARG A 279 6.46 14.70 0.26
CA ARG A 279 7.08 14.81 -1.06
C ARG A 279 6.26 14.13 -2.13
N VAL A 280 6.36 14.66 -3.33
CA VAL A 280 5.74 14.12 -4.54
C VAL A 280 6.82 13.79 -5.56
N ARG A 281 6.70 12.67 -6.27
CA ARG A 281 7.52 12.36 -7.45
C ARG A 281 6.62 12.17 -8.66
N ALA A 282 7.00 12.79 -9.76
CA ALA A 282 6.35 12.60 -11.05
C ALA A 282 7.39 12.66 -12.17
N ASP A 283 6.98 12.29 -13.37
CA ASP A 283 7.80 12.46 -14.56
C ASP A 283 7.91 13.94 -14.94
N GLN A 284 8.87 14.25 -15.83
CA GLN A 284 9.05 15.59 -16.39
C GLN A 284 7.96 15.87 -17.44
N GLY A 285 6.74 16.11 -16.96
CA GLY A 285 5.56 16.41 -17.77
C GLY A 285 5.00 17.79 -17.45
N CYS A 286 4.48 18.48 -18.47
CA CYS A 286 3.85 19.79 -18.31
C CYS A 286 2.55 19.72 -17.50
N GLU A 287 1.92 18.55 -17.45
CA GLU A 287 0.71 18.26 -16.66
C GLU A 287 0.94 18.26 -15.15
N ASN A 288 2.20 18.18 -14.70
CA ASN A 288 2.54 18.16 -13.27
C ASN A 288 3.01 19.53 -12.74
N VAL A 289 3.07 20.55 -13.60
CA VAL A 289 3.60 21.89 -13.25
C VAL A 289 2.78 22.53 -12.14
N ASP A 290 1.45 22.46 -12.22
CA ASP A 290 0.59 23.08 -11.21
C ASP A 290 0.66 22.32 -9.87
N ILE A 291 0.85 21.00 -9.89
CA ILE A 291 1.10 20.21 -8.68
C ILE A 291 2.45 20.59 -8.07
N ALA A 292 3.49 20.75 -8.88
CA ALA A 292 4.80 21.16 -8.40
C ALA A 292 4.73 22.54 -7.72
N ARG A 293 4.08 23.52 -8.36
CA ARG A 293 3.84 24.86 -7.80
C ARG A 293 3.11 24.79 -6.47
N TRP A 294 2.03 24.02 -6.40
CA TRP A 294 1.26 23.85 -5.17
C TRP A 294 2.10 23.20 -4.05
N MET A 295 2.87 22.15 -4.36
CA MET A 295 3.73 21.48 -3.39
C MET A 295 4.84 22.41 -2.88
N PHE A 296 5.40 23.28 -3.72
CA PHE A 296 6.38 24.28 -3.28
C PHE A 296 5.74 25.34 -2.37
N ALA A 297 4.52 25.78 -2.68
CA ALA A 297 3.80 26.74 -1.83
C ALA A 297 3.46 26.15 -0.45
N VAL A 298 3.03 24.88 -0.38
CA VAL A 298 2.55 24.27 0.88
C VAL A 298 3.67 23.64 1.70
N ARG A 299 4.68 23.02 1.06
CA ARG A 299 5.76 22.31 1.74
C ARG A 299 7.09 23.06 1.73
N GLY A 300 7.24 24.10 0.91
CA GLY A 300 8.46 24.89 0.76
C GLY A 300 9.35 24.45 -0.42
N CYS A 301 10.22 25.37 -0.87
CA CYS A 301 11.23 25.12 -1.90
C CYS A 301 12.46 24.36 -1.34
N ASP A 302 13.35 23.92 -2.23
CA ASP A 302 14.71 23.41 -1.93
C ASP A 302 14.87 22.19 -1.01
N ARG A 303 13.78 21.54 -0.61
CA ARG A 303 13.78 20.31 0.22
C ARG A 303 13.31 19.05 -0.50
N GLY A 304 13.13 19.15 -1.82
CA GLY A 304 12.59 18.08 -2.66
C GLY A 304 11.09 17.84 -2.48
N SER A 305 10.30 18.89 -2.21
CA SER A 305 8.83 18.81 -2.08
C SER A 305 8.18 18.23 -3.33
N PHE A 306 8.70 18.57 -4.50
CA PHE A 306 8.40 17.91 -5.77
C PHE A 306 9.70 17.43 -6.42
N MET A 307 9.72 16.17 -6.85
CA MET A 307 10.87 15.54 -7.50
C MET A 307 10.48 15.16 -8.92
N ALA A 308 10.93 15.94 -9.90
CA ALA A 308 10.84 15.57 -11.30
C ALA A 308 11.99 14.59 -11.64
N GLY A 309 11.68 13.47 -12.27
CA GLY A 309 12.71 12.50 -12.64
C GLY A 309 12.28 11.58 -13.78
N LYS A 310 13.16 10.65 -14.17
CA LYS A 310 12.84 9.62 -15.17
C LYS A 310 11.85 8.60 -14.60
N SER A 311 10.95 8.09 -15.45
CA SER A 311 9.96 7.04 -15.15
C SER A 311 10.53 5.82 -14.41
N VAL A 312 11.80 5.46 -14.66
CA VAL A 312 12.50 4.36 -13.95
C VAL A 312 12.59 4.54 -12.43
N HIS A 313 12.42 5.77 -11.93
CA HIS A 313 12.36 6.10 -10.50
C HIS A 313 10.93 6.13 -9.93
N ASN A 314 9.91 6.02 -10.78
CA ASN A 314 8.48 5.95 -10.48
C ASN A 314 7.96 4.50 -10.39
N GLN A 315 8.78 3.61 -9.84
CA GLN A 315 8.54 2.16 -9.79
C GLN A 315 7.19 1.75 -9.16
N ARG A 316 6.69 2.53 -8.20
CA ARG A 316 5.44 2.21 -7.50
C ARG A 316 4.23 2.40 -8.39
N ILE A 317 4.17 3.53 -9.09
CA ILE A 317 3.06 3.82 -9.98
C ILE A 317 3.16 3.02 -11.29
N GLU A 318 4.36 2.79 -11.80
CA GLU A 318 4.59 1.86 -12.91
C GLU A 318 4.14 0.42 -12.59
N ARG A 319 4.33 -0.01 -11.34
CA ARG A 319 3.77 -1.30 -10.89
C ARG A 319 2.25 -1.28 -10.83
N LEU A 320 1.66 -0.17 -10.36
CA LEU A 320 0.23 0.04 -10.34
C LEU A 320 -0.36 0.01 -11.75
N TRP A 321 0.27 0.65 -12.74
CA TRP A 321 -0.21 0.65 -14.12
C TRP A 321 -0.32 -0.75 -14.72
N ARG A 322 0.60 -1.66 -14.38
CA ARG A 322 0.46 -3.06 -14.77
C ARG A 322 -0.80 -3.70 -14.17
N ASP A 323 -1.11 -3.41 -12.91
CA ASP A 323 -2.31 -3.96 -12.27
C ASP A 323 -3.61 -3.33 -12.81
N VAL A 324 -3.59 -2.02 -13.10
CA VAL A 324 -4.68 -1.28 -13.75
C VAL A 324 -4.93 -1.80 -15.17
N TRP A 325 -3.87 -2.02 -15.95
CA TRP A 325 -3.96 -2.60 -17.29
C TRP A 325 -4.63 -3.97 -17.26
N MET A 326 -4.05 -4.91 -16.51
CA MET A 326 -4.53 -6.28 -16.47
C MET A 326 -5.95 -6.43 -15.89
N SER A 327 -6.42 -5.44 -15.13
CA SER A 327 -7.70 -5.56 -14.40
C SER A 327 -8.82 -4.67 -14.90
N VAL A 328 -8.48 -3.56 -15.57
CA VAL A 328 -9.43 -2.51 -15.91
C VAL A 328 -9.25 -2.11 -17.37
N THR A 329 -8.13 -1.48 -17.73
CA THR A 329 -8.02 -0.78 -19.02
C THR A 329 -7.89 -1.70 -20.22
N VAL A 330 -7.40 -2.94 -20.06
CA VAL A 330 -7.38 -3.93 -21.16
C VAL A 330 -8.78 -4.27 -21.67
N ILE A 331 -9.80 -4.22 -20.81
CA ILE A 331 -11.19 -4.53 -21.18
C ILE A 331 -11.71 -3.46 -22.15
N TYR A 332 -11.55 -2.19 -21.77
CA TYR A 332 -11.94 -1.06 -22.60
C TYR A 332 -11.12 -0.98 -23.89
N TYR A 333 -9.80 -1.20 -23.78
CA TYR A 333 -8.90 -1.23 -24.93
C TYR A 333 -9.37 -2.24 -25.98
N ASN A 334 -9.62 -3.49 -25.58
CA ASN A 334 -10.08 -4.52 -26.50
C ASN A 334 -11.47 -4.20 -27.07
N MET A 335 -12.39 -3.69 -26.24
CA MET A 335 -13.73 -3.32 -26.67
C MET A 335 -13.70 -2.21 -27.73
N PHE A 336 -12.93 -1.13 -27.52
CA PHE A 336 -12.80 -0.06 -28.51
C PHE A 336 -12.14 -0.54 -29.79
N HIS A 337 -11.14 -1.42 -29.69
CA HIS A 337 -10.54 -2.05 -30.87
C HIS A 337 -11.54 -2.92 -31.65
N CYS A 338 -12.39 -3.72 -30.99
CA CYS A 338 -13.43 -4.48 -31.70
C CYS A 338 -14.44 -3.56 -32.39
N LEU A 339 -14.85 -2.46 -31.75
CA LEU A 339 -15.74 -1.48 -32.38
C LEU A 339 -15.09 -0.80 -33.60
N GLU A 340 -13.78 -0.57 -33.56
CA GLU A 340 -13.00 -0.05 -34.69
C GLU A 340 -12.94 -1.07 -35.84
N GLU A 341 -12.65 -2.34 -35.53
CA GLU A 341 -12.62 -3.43 -36.52
C GLU A 341 -13.98 -3.68 -37.19
N ASP A 342 -15.07 -3.54 -36.44
CA ASP A 342 -16.45 -3.68 -36.94
C ASP A 342 -16.94 -2.43 -37.70
N GLY A 343 -16.13 -1.36 -37.78
CA GLY A 343 -16.48 -0.10 -38.43
C GLY A 343 -17.51 0.74 -37.67
N LEU A 344 -17.74 0.45 -36.38
CA LEU A 344 -18.68 1.15 -35.50
C LEU A 344 -18.04 2.35 -34.78
N LEU A 345 -16.71 2.39 -34.68
CA LEU A 345 -15.93 3.46 -34.07
C LEU A 345 -14.82 3.90 -35.03
N ASP A 346 -14.73 5.21 -35.29
CA ASP A 346 -13.58 5.82 -35.97
C ASP A 346 -12.95 6.80 -34.98
N PRO A 347 -11.77 6.49 -34.42
CA PRO A 347 -11.05 7.38 -33.51
C PRO A 347 -10.63 8.72 -34.15
N SER A 348 -10.71 8.84 -35.48
CA SER A 348 -10.45 10.08 -36.21
C SER A 348 -11.71 10.94 -36.35
N ASP A 349 -12.91 10.37 -36.21
CA ASP A 349 -14.17 11.11 -36.23
C ASP A 349 -14.50 11.65 -34.83
N SER A 350 -14.45 12.98 -34.72
CA SER A 350 -14.80 13.71 -33.49
C SER A 350 -16.19 13.38 -32.93
N ARG A 351 -17.17 13.02 -33.78
CA ARG A 351 -18.53 12.64 -33.36
C ARG A 351 -18.54 11.26 -32.71
N HIS A 352 -17.75 10.33 -33.24
CA HIS A 352 -17.62 8.99 -32.66
C HIS A 352 -16.89 9.07 -31.31
N LEU A 353 -15.81 9.84 -31.22
CA LEU A 353 -15.14 10.12 -29.94
C LEU A 353 -16.08 10.80 -28.93
N PHE A 354 -16.87 11.78 -29.37
CA PHE A 354 -17.87 12.42 -28.51
C PHE A 354 -18.90 11.41 -27.98
N ALA A 355 -19.40 10.50 -28.83
CA ALA A 355 -20.32 9.45 -28.40
C ALA A 355 -19.68 8.49 -27.39
N VAL A 356 -18.43 8.06 -27.65
CA VAL A 356 -17.65 7.25 -26.71
C VAL A 356 -17.47 7.99 -25.37
N HIS A 357 -17.14 9.28 -25.39
CA HIS A 357 -17.02 10.08 -24.18
C HIS A 357 -18.36 10.23 -23.45
N CYS A 358 -19.47 10.40 -24.17
CA CYS A 358 -20.79 10.46 -23.55
C CYS A 358 -21.19 9.15 -22.87
N VAL A 359 -20.80 7.99 -23.41
CA VAL A 359 -21.16 6.69 -22.85
C VAL A 359 -20.22 6.28 -21.71
N PHE A 360 -18.92 6.53 -21.86
CA PHE A 360 -17.89 5.98 -20.96
C PHE A 360 -17.27 7.02 -20.01
N ALA A 361 -17.50 8.30 -20.24
CA ALA A 361 -17.02 9.39 -19.37
C ALA A 361 -18.13 10.05 -18.55
N THR A 362 -19.40 9.67 -18.72
CA THR A 362 -20.51 10.32 -18.03
C THR A 362 -20.35 10.20 -16.51
N THR A 363 -20.23 11.37 -15.93
CA THR A 363 -20.16 11.73 -14.52
C THR A 363 -20.91 10.78 -13.60
N ALA A 364 -20.16 10.13 -12.69
CA ALA A 364 -20.69 9.89 -11.35
C ALA A 364 -21.01 11.26 -10.75
N SER A 365 -22.29 11.62 -10.78
CA SER A 365 -22.87 12.72 -10.01
C SER A 365 -22.66 12.50 -8.52
#